data_AF-A0A1H9ZJQ5-F1
#
_entry.id   AF-A0A1H9ZJQ5-F1
#
_cell.length_a   1.000
_cell.length_b   1.000
_cell.length_c   1.000
_cell.angle_alpha   90.00
_cell.angle_beta   90.00
_cell.angle_gamma   90.00
#
_symmetry.space_group_name_H-M   'P 1'
#
loop_
_entity.id
_entity.type
_entity.pdbx_description
1 polymer ?
#
loop_
_entity_poly.entity_id
_entity_poly.type
_entity_poly.pdbx_seq_one_letter_code
_entity_poly.pdbx_strand_id
1 'polypeptide(L)'
;MKRKILALAITSLLASNGAMAAEIYNKDGSKINLTGRVAAIYTFKDDKAAPYLWANDTVNTASGDRQDNDNTSYARLGFSGETQINSMLTGYAKFEHNFKTDNAEDNNSDTTRLAYVGLNYDKMGSLDFGRNYGVVSMIRDFTDASNFDDLAGKGFTGTSSKDVGMLGRASSLATYSNKDTFGMVPGLDFYLQYQAKNAGNASDLSKKHGDGFGIASTYEHEDTGLGFGATYAKHDRIKEQQTDNIGNNAEVWGVAAKYDGKVGSDKIYAAVSWAETNNLVSAKNIYEANCGAIIGTACSATSNVADKTSGIEAIFKYTFDLGNNSSFTPQIVYNQTRGKNLNVVRVVNGVRDDTMTKAYLTKFVTLGAGYRFNKNIDTSLGYKINLVDEEAVYTQQAGLDVDDRIEMRLTYSF
;
A
#
# COMPACT_ATOMS: atom_id res chain seq x y z
N MET A 1 -33.64 -34.66 0.25
CA MET A 1 -32.38 -34.64 1.05
C MET A 1 -31.96 -33.18 1.24
N LYS A 2 -31.81 -32.74 2.50
CA LYS A 2 -31.42 -31.37 2.87
C LYS A 2 -30.01 -31.08 2.34
N ARG A 3 -29.89 -30.24 1.30
CA ARG A 3 -28.59 -29.81 0.77
C ARG A 3 -27.94 -28.90 1.80
N LYS A 4 -26.94 -29.41 2.52
CA LYS A 4 -26.06 -28.59 3.35
C LYS A 4 -25.39 -27.59 2.41
N ILE A 5 -25.59 -26.31 2.70
CA ILE A 5 -24.97 -25.18 2.02
C ILE A 5 -23.46 -25.39 2.14
N LEU A 6 -22.80 -25.70 1.02
CA LEU A 6 -21.35 -25.66 0.94
C LEU A 6 -20.98 -24.18 1.03
N ALA A 7 -20.41 -23.76 2.16
CA ALA A 7 -19.84 -22.43 2.29
C ALA A 7 -18.63 -22.37 1.33
N LEU A 8 -18.80 -21.64 0.23
CA LEU A 8 -17.74 -21.38 -0.74
C LEU A 8 -16.65 -20.55 -0.06
N ALA A 9 -15.40 -21.01 -0.17
CA ALA A 9 -14.22 -20.34 0.33
C ALA A 9 -13.98 -19.06 -0.48
N ILE A 10 -14.56 -17.96 0.02
CA ILE A 10 -14.27 -16.59 -0.39
C ILE A 10 -12.73 -16.42 -0.45
N THR A 11 -12.21 -15.91 -1.56
CA THR A 11 -10.79 -15.55 -1.73
C THR A 11 -10.36 -14.69 -0.53
N SER A 12 -9.21 -14.97 0.09
CA SER A 12 -8.75 -14.30 1.33
C SER A 12 -8.61 -12.78 1.17
N LEU A 13 -8.43 -12.31 -0.07
CA LEU A 13 -8.52 -10.90 -0.48
C LEU A 13 -9.89 -10.23 -0.19
N LEU A 14 -10.96 -11.00 -0.07
CA LEU A 14 -12.31 -10.53 0.25
C LEU A 14 -12.63 -10.60 1.76
N ALA A 15 -11.83 -11.33 2.56
CA ALA A 15 -12.16 -11.63 3.94
C ALA A 15 -11.90 -10.49 4.93
N SER A 16 -11.03 -9.52 4.61
CA SER A 16 -10.71 -8.43 5.54
C SER A 16 -11.83 -7.38 5.70
N ASN A 17 -12.75 -7.27 4.75
CA ASN A 17 -13.92 -6.38 4.83
C ASN A 17 -15.27 -7.12 5.00
N GLY A 18 -15.28 -8.45 4.99
CA GLY A 18 -16.51 -9.26 5.01
C GLY A 18 -17.25 -9.30 6.36
N ALA A 19 -16.57 -9.02 7.48
CA ALA A 19 -17.20 -9.05 8.82
C ALA A 19 -18.25 -7.94 9.03
N MET A 20 -18.21 -6.92 8.17
CA MET A 20 -19.06 -5.74 8.26
C MET A 20 -20.18 -5.72 7.24
N ALA A 21 -19.97 -6.34 6.07
CA ALA A 21 -20.82 -6.21 4.91
C ALA A 21 -22.30 -6.54 5.20
N ALA A 22 -23.19 -5.65 4.77
CA ALA A 22 -24.63 -5.89 4.77
C ALA A 22 -25.03 -6.76 3.57
N GLU A 23 -25.47 -7.99 3.81
CA GLU A 23 -26.15 -8.81 2.80
C GLU A 23 -27.49 -8.13 2.46
N ILE A 24 -27.60 -7.60 1.23
CA ILE A 24 -28.81 -6.88 0.76
C ILE A 24 -29.62 -7.71 -0.24
N TYR A 25 -29.02 -8.77 -0.77
CA TYR A 25 -29.68 -9.70 -1.68
C TYR A 25 -29.09 -11.09 -1.55
N ASN A 26 -29.96 -12.10 -1.44
CA ASN A 26 -29.58 -13.50 -1.42
C ASN A 26 -30.76 -14.35 -1.89
N LYS A 27 -30.81 -14.61 -3.20
CA LYS A 27 -31.89 -15.37 -3.82
C LYS A 27 -31.38 -16.09 -5.07
N ASP A 28 -31.92 -17.27 -5.32
CA ASP A 28 -31.71 -18.04 -6.55
C ASP A 28 -30.22 -18.25 -6.91
N GLY A 29 -29.39 -18.55 -5.90
CA GLY A 29 -27.95 -18.78 -6.08
C GLY A 29 -27.13 -17.51 -6.30
N SER A 30 -27.74 -16.33 -6.22
CA SER A 30 -27.06 -15.04 -6.36
C SER A 30 -27.08 -14.27 -5.04
N LYS A 31 -25.94 -13.64 -4.71
CA LYS A 31 -25.73 -12.88 -3.48
C LYS A 31 -25.11 -11.52 -3.79
N ILE A 32 -25.55 -10.49 -3.09
CA ILE A 32 -24.94 -9.16 -3.12
C ILE A 32 -24.77 -8.67 -1.70
N ASN A 33 -23.52 -8.36 -1.36
CA ASN A 33 -23.15 -7.71 -0.11
C ASN A 33 -22.75 -6.28 -0.42
N LEU A 34 -23.36 -5.33 0.28
CA LEU A 34 -22.96 -3.93 0.27
C LEU A 34 -21.93 -3.71 1.38
N THR A 35 -20.89 -2.94 1.10
CA THR A 35 -19.86 -2.57 2.08
C THR A 35 -19.67 -1.07 2.07
N GLY A 36 -19.54 -0.47 3.24
CA GLY A 36 -19.21 0.96 3.30
C GLY A 36 -18.52 1.37 4.58
N ARG A 37 -17.92 2.55 4.55
CA ARG A 37 -17.41 3.23 5.74
C ARG A 37 -17.37 4.74 5.57
N VAL A 38 -17.45 5.45 6.69
CA VAL A 38 -17.14 6.88 6.80
C VAL A 38 -16.06 7.00 7.87
N ALA A 39 -14.92 7.58 7.50
CA ALA A 39 -13.78 7.77 8.37
C ALA A 39 -13.50 9.27 8.50
N ALA A 40 -13.65 9.79 9.72
CA ALA A 40 -13.15 11.10 10.09
C ALA A 40 -11.71 10.95 10.59
N ILE A 41 -10.76 11.59 9.91
CA ILE A 41 -9.33 11.47 10.19
C ILE A 41 -8.72 12.86 10.24
N TYR A 42 -8.05 13.14 11.35
CA TYR A 42 -7.30 14.38 11.52
C TYR A 42 -5.87 14.05 11.96
N THR A 43 -4.90 14.67 11.29
CA THR A 43 -3.49 14.44 11.54
C THR A 43 -2.83 15.75 11.92
N PHE A 44 -2.38 15.84 13.17
CA PHE A 44 -1.50 16.93 13.62
C PHE A 44 -0.08 16.64 13.14
N LYS A 45 0.59 17.66 12.61
CA LYS A 45 2.00 17.59 12.24
C LYS A 45 2.81 18.50 13.16
N ASP A 46 3.97 18.01 13.56
CA ASP A 46 5.01 18.91 14.04
C ASP A 46 5.58 19.68 12.83
N ASP A 47 5.95 20.93 13.02
CA ASP A 47 6.43 21.81 11.95
C ASP A 47 7.96 21.84 12.00
N LYS A 48 8.59 20.68 11.75
CA LYS A 48 10.05 20.59 11.66
C LYS A 48 10.45 21.13 10.30
N ALA A 49 10.48 22.46 10.19
CA ALA A 49 10.83 23.16 8.96
C ALA A 49 12.08 22.54 8.34
N ALA A 50 11.98 21.95 7.14
CA ALA A 50 13.15 21.44 6.42
C ALA A 50 14.01 22.64 6.02
N PRO A 51 15.15 22.91 6.67
CA PRO A 51 15.93 24.10 6.37
C PRO A 51 16.78 23.80 5.14
N TYR A 52 16.27 24.14 3.95
CA TYR A 52 17.12 24.31 2.79
C TYR A 52 16.73 25.54 1.97
N LEU A 53 17.17 26.68 2.49
CA LEU A 53 17.31 27.93 1.73
C LEU A 53 18.51 27.75 0.80
N TRP A 54 18.27 27.58 -0.50
CA TRP A 54 19.36 27.87 -1.43
C TRP A 54 19.60 29.38 -1.40
N ALA A 55 20.83 29.76 -1.07
CA ALA A 55 21.29 31.14 -1.04
C ALA A 55 21.28 31.72 -2.45
N ASN A 56 20.12 32.17 -2.91
CA ASN A 56 19.82 33.19 -3.93
C ASN A 56 18.40 33.08 -4.52
N ASP A 57 17.50 32.24 -3.97
CA ASP A 57 16.06 32.43 -4.24
C ASP A 57 15.54 33.53 -3.36
N THR A 58 15.18 34.64 -3.97
CA THR A 58 14.23 35.58 -3.36
C THR A 58 12.79 35.13 -3.54
N VAL A 59 12.52 33.95 -4.12
CA VAL A 59 11.15 33.43 -4.36
C VAL A 59 10.69 32.43 -3.31
N ASN A 60 11.59 31.84 -2.51
CA ASN A 60 11.22 31.05 -1.34
C ASN A 60 11.36 31.90 -0.07
N THR A 61 10.47 32.89 0.07
CA THR A 61 10.08 33.31 1.41
C THR A 61 9.58 32.05 2.10
N ALA A 62 10.28 31.62 3.15
CA ALA A 62 9.66 30.82 4.19
C ALA A 62 8.43 31.61 4.64
N SER A 63 7.27 31.30 4.08
CA SER A 63 6.00 31.69 4.67
C SER A 63 6.08 31.08 6.06
N GLY A 64 6.24 31.92 7.08
CA GLY A 64 6.26 31.52 8.49
C GLY A 64 4.89 30.99 8.97
N ASP A 65 4.11 30.43 8.05
CA ASP A 65 2.87 29.72 8.30
C ASP A 65 3.24 28.28 8.58
N ARG A 66 2.76 27.80 9.73
CA ARG A 66 2.90 26.40 10.13
C ARG A 66 2.42 25.48 9.00
N GLN A 67 3.07 24.34 8.80
CA GLN A 67 2.45 23.29 7.99
C GLN A 67 1.03 23.02 8.51
N ASP A 68 0.06 23.08 7.59
CA ASP A 68 -1.32 22.76 7.93
C ASP A 68 -1.41 21.31 8.41
N ASN A 69 -2.16 21.13 9.51
CA ASN A 69 -2.63 19.82 9.91
C ASN A 69 -3.45 19.21 8.75
N ASP A 70 -3.35 17.90 8.56
CA ASP A 70 -4.10 17.25 7.50
C ASP A 70 -5.49 16.84 7.99
N ASN A 71 -6.50 17.14 7.18
CA ASN A 71 -7.76 16.41 7.18
C ASN A 71 -7.71 15.42 6.02
N THR A 72 -7.76 14.12 6.30
CA THR A 72 -7.75 13.07 5.28
C THR A 72 -9.05 12.26 5.28
N SER A 73 -10.11 12.82 5.88
CA SER A 73 -11.42 12.19 6.00
C SER A 73 -11.98 11.75 4.65
N TYR A 74 -12.69 10.62 4.66
CA TYR A 74 -13.28 10.03 3.47
C TYR A 74 -14.52 9.20 3.78
N ALA A 75 -15.36 9.01 2.76
CA ALA A 75 -16.35 7.96 2.71
C ALA A 75 -15.95 6.92 1.67
N ARG A 76 -16.39 5.67 1.83
CA ARG A 76 -16.16 4.59 0.88
C ARG A 76 -17.40 3.75 0.76
N LEU A 77 -17.74 3.39 -0.47
CA LEU A 77 -18.87 2.53 -0.78
C LEU A 77 -18.44 1.49 -1.82
N GLY A 78 -18.97 0.29 -1.70
CA GLY A 78 -18.68 -0.79 -2.64
C GLY A 78 -19.66 -1.93 -2.49
N PHE A 79 -19.59 -2.88 -3.41
CA PHE A 79 -20.32 -4.14 -3.32
C PHE A 79 -19.43 -5.31 -3.71
N SER A 80 -19.76 -6.49 -3.20
CA SER A 80 -19.32 -7.76 -3.75
C SER A 80 -20.54 -8.58 -4.16
N GLY A 81 -20.55 -9.06 -5.40
CA GLY A 81 -21.61 -9.90 -5.94
C GLY A 81 -21.07 -11.29 -6.29
N GLU A 82 -21.87 -12.32 -6.05
CA GLU A 82 -21.59 -13.69 -6.44
C GLU A 82 -22.83 -14.32 -7.08
N THR A 83 -22.62 -15.16 -8.10
CA THR A 83 -23.70 -15.92 -8.73
C THR A 83 -23.23 -17.35 -9.00
N GLN A 84 -23.96 -18.32 -8.48
CA GLN A 84 -23.72 -19.72 -8.74
C GLN A 84 -24.15 -20.06 -10.16
N ILE A 85 -23.19 -20.41 -11.02
CA ILE A 85 -23.47 -20.81 -12.41
C ILE A 85 -23.83 -22.29 -12.47
N ASN A 86 -23.06 -23.13 -11.79
CA ASN A 86 -23.37 -24.55 -11.60
C ASN A 86 -22.76 -25.08 -10.28
N SER A 87 -22.63 -26.40 -10.12
CA SER A 87 -22.11 -27.00 -8.88
C SER A 87 -20.62 -26.74 -8.62
N MET A 88 -19.84 -26.38 -9.64
CA MET A 88 -18.38 -26.17 -9.55
C MET A 88 -17.97 -24.75 -9.94
N LEU A 89 -18.77 -24.03 -10.72
CA LEU A 89 -18.44 -22.72 -11.27
C LEU A 89 -19.30 -21.62 -10.63
N THR A 90 -18.62 -20.60 -10.10
CA THR A 90 -19.22 -19.38 -9.54
C THR A 90 -18.64 -18.16 -10.22
N GLY A 91 -19.49 -17.22 -10.64
CA GLY A 91 -19.07 -15.90 -11.07
C GLY A 91 -19.07 -14.91 -9.91
N TYR A 92 -18.11 -13.99 -9.88
CA TYR A 92 -18.03 -12.96 -8.84
C TYR A 92 -17.61 -11.61 -9.40
N ALA A 93 -17.97 -10.53 -8.71
CA ALA A 93 -17.54 -9.18 -9.01
C ALA A 93 -17.31 -8.36 -7.74
N LYS A 94 -16.38 -7.41 -7.80
CA LYS A 94 -16.10 -6.44 -6.73
C LYS A 94 -16.04 -5.04 -7.30
N PHE A 95 -16.68 -4.11 -6.61
CA PHE A 95 -16.54 -2.68 -6.83
C PHE A 95 -16.28 -1.98 -5.50
N GLU A 96 -15.40 -0.98 -5.49
CA GLU A 96 -15.12 -0.12 -4.34
C GLU A 96 -14.71 1.27 -4.82
N HIS A 97 -15.40 2.29 -4.33
CA HIS A 97 -15.18 3.70 -4.66
C HIS A 97 -14.95 4.52 -3.40
N ASN A 98 -14.01 5.46 -3.46
CA ASN A 98 -13.60 6.31 -2.36
C ASN A 98 -13.97 7.76 -2.65
N PHE A 99 -14.78 8.33 -1.78
CA PHE A 99 -15.22 9.71 -1.81
C PHE A 99 -14.35 10.52 -0.84
N LYS A 100 -13.66 11.53 -1.36
CA LYS A 100 -12.86 12.44 -0.54
C LYS A 100 -13.76 13.49 0.09
N THR A 101 -13.63 13.73 1.40
CA THR A 101 -14.48 14.68 2.14
C THR A 101 -13.67 15.81 2.76
N ASP A 102 -12.43 15.97 2.30
CA ASP A 102 -11.43 16.94 2.73
C ASP A 102 -11.27 18.11 1.74
N ASN A 103 -11.94 18.07 0.58
CA ASN A 103 -11.89 19.13 -0.43
C ASN A 103 -13.14 20.01 -0.42
N ALA A 104 -13.01 21.23 -0.97
CA ALA A 104 -14.16 22.06 -1.33
C ALA A 104 -15.01 21.38 -2.42
N GLU A 105 -16.31 21.71 -2.46
CA GLU A 105 -17.30 21.03 -3.33
C GLU A 105 -17.01 21.15 -4.82
N ASP A 106 -16.27 22.18 -5.24
CA ASP A 106 -15.86 22.40 -6.64
C ASP A 106 -14.59 21.63 -7.04
N ASN A 107 -13.97 20.91 -6.10
CA ASN A 107 -12.75 20.12 -6.31
C ASN A 107 -12.97 18.63 -6.00
N ASN A 108 -13.48 17.89 -6.99
CA ASN A 108 -13.69 16.45 -6.87
C ASN A 108 -12.38 15.67 -7.12
N SER A 109 -11.96 14.87 -6.14
CA SER A 109 -10.78 13.98 -6.21
C SER A 109 -11.12 12.52 -5.87
N ASP A 110 -12.37 12.12 -6.09
CA ASP A 110 -12.85 10.77 -5.83
C ASP A 110 -12.16 9.72 -6.70
N THR A 111 -12.02 8.49 -6.19
CA THR A 111 -11.26 7.44 -6.88
C THR A 111 -11.94 6.07 -6.81
N THR A 112 -12.00 5.39 -7.95
CA THR A 112 -12.31 3.95 -7.98
C THR A 112 -11.10 3.17 -7.51
N ARG A 113 -11.28 2.40 -6.42
CA ARG A 113 -10.22 1.60 -5.81
C ARG A 113 -10.17 0.20 -6.39
N LEU A 114 -11.33 -0.46 -6.49
CA LEU A 114 -11.46 -1.82 -7.03
C LEU A 114 -12.61 -1.86 -8.02
N ALA A 115 -12.42 -2.57 -9.12
CA ALA A 115 -13.43 -2.85 -10.13
C ALA A 115 -12.97 -4.05 -10.97
N TYR A 116 -13.41 -5.25 -10.58
CA TYR A 116 -13.03 -6.48 -11.27
C TYR A 116 -14.16 -7.51 -11.26
N VAL A 117 -14.09 -8.45 -12.21
CA VAL A 117 -14.98 -9.59 -12.35
C VAL A 117 -14.13 -10.85 -12.51
N GLY A 118 -14.63 -11.98 -12.03
CA GLY A 118 -13.92 -13.25 -12.15
C GLY A 118 -14.82 -14.46 -12.11
N LEU A 119 -14.19 -15.60 -12.35
CA LEU A 119 -14.76 -16.93 -12.28
C LEU A 119 -13.95 -17.76 -11.30
N ASN A 120 -14.62 -18.52 -10.44
CA ASN A 120 -14.01 -19.51 -9.57
C ASN A 120 -14.51 -20.90 -9.94
N TYR A 121 -13.59 -21.83 -10.21
CA TYR A 121 -13.90 -23.22 -10.54
C TYR A 121 -13.41 -24.15 -9.44
N ASP A 122 -14.29 -24.44 -8.48
CA ASP A 122 -14.07 -25.34 -7.34
C ASP A 122 -12.62 -25.26 -6.79
N LYS A 123 -11.88 -26.38 -6.74
CA LYS A 123 -10.49 -26.45 -6.29
C LYS A 123 -9.46 -26.09 -7.35
N MET A 124 -9.87 -25.89 -8.62
CA MET A 124 -8.94 -25.46 -9.66
C MET A 124 -8.55 -23.99 -9.51
N GLY A 125 -9.27 -23.22 -8.69
CA GLY A 125 -8.94 -21.84 -8.37
C GLY A 125 -9.81 -20.83 -9.13
N SER A 126 -9.39 -19.57 -9.07
CA SER A 126 -10.11 -18.44 -9.65
C SER A 126 -9.27 -17.67 -10.65
N LEU A 127 -9.94 -17.01 -11.59
CA LEU A 127 -9.35 -16.07 -12.53
C LEU A 127 -10.20 -14.80 -12.56
N ASP A 128 -9.60 -13.66 -12.25
CA ASP A 128 -10.24 -12.34 -12.34
C ASP A 128 -9.45 -11.35 -13.20
N PHE A 129 -10.20 -10.38 -13.72
CA PHE A 129 -9.68 -9.30 -14.56
C PHE A 129 -10.24 -7.94 -14.13
N GLY A 130 -9.38 -6.93 -14.06
CA GLY A 130 -9.80 -5.54 -13.87
C GLY A 130 -8.82 -4.73 -13.02
N ARG A 131 -9.38 -3.78 -12.26
CA ARG A 131 -8.64 -3.01 -11.24
C ARG A 131 -8.70 -3.76 -9.91
N ASN A 132 -7.60 -4.40 -9.55
CA ASN A 132 -7.48 -5.23 -8.35
C ASN A 132 -6.17 -4.89 -7.60
N TYR A 133 -5.90 -5.62 -6.52
CA TYR A 133 -4.60 -5.61 -5.85
C TYR A 133 -3.56 -6.41 -6.66
N GLY A 134 -2.35 -5.86 -6.76
CA GLY A 134 -1.20 -6.54 -7.30
C GLY A 134 -0.66 -7.59 -6.33
N VAL A 135 -0.10 -8.68 -6.84
CA VAL A 135 0.35 -9.83 -6.02
C VAL A 135 1.38 -9.48 -4.95
N VAL A 136 2.13 -8.38 -5.12
CA VAL A 136 3.11 -7.92 -4.12
C VAL A 136 2.41 -7.46 -2.84
N SER A 137 1.17 -6.92 -2.95
CA SER A 137 0.43 -6.47 -1.78
C SER A 137 0.08 -7.61 -0.85
N MET A 138 -0.11 -8.83 -1.35
CA MET A 138 -0.43 -10.00 -0.51
C MET A 138 0.63 -10.24 0.58
N ILE A 139 1.89 -9.89 0.29
CA ILE A 139 3.01 -10.00 1.23
C ILE A 139 3.14 -8.73 2.08
N ARG A 140 2.91 -7.55 1.49
CA ARG A 140 2.87 -6.28 2.24
C ARG A 140 1.77 -6.28 3.30
N ASP A 141 0.62 -6.89 3.01
CA ASP A 141 -0.57 -6.88 3.86
C ASP A 141 -0.34 -7.61 5.21
N PHE A 142 0.74 -8.40 5.35
CA PHE A 142 1.17 -8.94 6.64
C PHE A 142 1.57 -7.83 7.62
N THR A 143 2.14 -6.73 7.13
CA THR A 143 2.58 -5.60 7.97
C THR A 143 1.69 -4.37 7.84
N ASP A 144 0.88 -4.27 6.78
CA ASP A 144 -0.18 -3.26 6.59
C ASP A 144 -1.46 -3.59 7.39
N ALA A 145 -1.28 -3.93 8.68
CA ALA A 145 -2.34 -4.39 9.59
C ALA A 145 -2.64 -3.39 10.72
N SER A 146 -2.14 -2.16 10.60
CA SER A 146 -2.31 -1.13 11.62
C SER A 146 -3.75 -0.59 11.66
N ASN A 147 -4.18 -0.10 12.84
CA ASN A 147 -5.43 0.65 12.96
C ASN A 147 -5.32 2.10 12.45
N PHE A 148 -4.11 2.59 12.15
CA PHE A 148 -3.86 3.95 11.63
C PHE A 148 -3.96 3.96 10.10
N ASP A 149 -4.34 5.09 9.51
CA ASP A 149 -4.50 5.21 8.05
C ASP A 149 -3.17 5.51 7.36
N ASP A 150 -2.41 6.52 7.81
CA ASP A 150 -1.19 6.98 7.12
C ASP A 150 0.11 6.81 7.95
N LEU A 151 0.00 6.21 9.15
CA LEU A 151 1.11 5.99 10.08
C LEU A 151 1.69 4.56 10.05
N ALA A 152 1.48 3.81 8.97
CA ALA A 152 2.05 2.47 8.75
C ALA A 152 2.13 2.15 7.24
N GLY A 153 2.66 0.96 6.88
CA GLY A 153 2.60 0.44 5.50
C GLY A 153 3.44 1.19 4.46
N LYS A 154 4.54 1.83 4.89
CA LYS A 154 5.41 2.68 4.06
C LYS A 154 6.88 2.21 4.01
N GLY A 155 7.19 1.09 4.66
CA GLY A 155 8.54 0.53 4.74
C GLY A 155 8.84 -0.57 3.73
N PHE A 156 7.85 -1.32 3.24
CA PHE A 156 8.10 -2.50 2.40
C PHE A 156 8.59 -2.07 1.02
N THR A 157 7.85 -1.15 0.38
CA THR A 157 8.17 -0.61 -0.95
C THR A 157 8.02 0.91 -1.01
N GLY A 158 8.23 1.61 0.10
CA GLY A 158 8.09 3.08 0.17
C GLY A 158 6.64 3.58 0.26
N THR A 159 6.48 4.90 0.14
CA THR A 159 5.22 5.64 0.41
C THR A 159 4.17 5.55 -0.70
N SER A 160 4.57 5.22 -1.92
CA SER A 160 3.67 5.12 -3.07
C SER A 160 3.61 3.70 -3.60
N SER A 161 2.45 3.08 -3.50
CA SER A 161 2.19 1.72 -4.00
C SER A 161 1.01 1.63 -4.96
N LYS A 162 0.16 2.67 -5.00
CA LYS A 162 -1.04 2.72 -5.84
C LYS A 162 -0.61 3.03 -7.28
N ASP A 163 -1.00 2.17 -8.21
CA ASP A 163 -0.69 2.28 -9.64
C ASP A 163 0.80 2.22 -9.98
N VAL A 164 1.66 1.79 -9.05
CA VAL A 164 3.09 1.55 -9.28
C VAL A 164 3.30 0.05 -9.51
N GLY A 165 3.14 -0.39 -10.77
CA GLY A 165 3.18 -1.80 -11.14
C GLY A 165 2.22 -2.64 -10.30
N MET A 166 2.68 -3.80 -9.81
CA MET A 166 1.93 -4.70 -8.92
C MET A 166 2.12 -4.42 -7.43
N LEU A 167 2.68 -3.27 -7.02
CA LEU A 167 2.95 -2.99 -5.60
C LEU A 167 1.69 -2.90 -4.74
N GLY A 168 0.62 -2.29 -5.26
CA GLY A 168 -0.64 -2.05 -4.55
C GLY A 168 -1.82 -2.26 -5.47
N ARG A 169 -2.83 -1.39 -5.41
CA ARG A 169 -3.94 -1.46 -6.38
C ARG A 169 -3.48 -0.96 -7.73
N ALA A 170 -3.83 -1.67 -8.79
CA ALA A 170 -3.51 -1.28 -10.15
C ALA A 170 -4.60 -1.74 -11.13
N SER A 171 -4.62 -1.12 -12.31
CA SER A 171 -5.55 -1.45 -13.39
C SER A 171 -4.99 -2.51 -14.33
N SER A 172 -5.89 -3.14 -15.11
CA SER A 172 -5.54 -4.10 -16.17
C SER A 172 -4.78 -5.33 -15.67
N LEU A 173 -5.16 -5.82 -14.48
CA LEU A 173 -4.62 -7.04 -13.89
C LEU A 173 -5.45 -8.24 -14.33
N ALA A 174 -4.77 -9.33 -14.65
CA ALA A 174 -5.30 -10.67 -14.82
C ALA A 174 -4.70 -11.54 -13.72
N THR A 175 -5.49 -12.02 -12.77
CA THR A 175 -4.99 -12.74 -11.58
C THR A 175 -5.57 -14.14 -11.54
N TYR A 176 -4.72 -15.14 -11.64
CA TYR A 176 -5.05 -16.51 -11.28
C TYR A 176 -4.68 -16.76 -9.81
N SER A 177 -5.63 -17.27 -9.04
CA SER A 177 -5.45 -17.60 -7.62
C SER A 177 -5.80 -19.05 -7.39
N ASN A 178 -5.00 -19.76 -6.62
CA ASN A 178 -5.32 -21.11 -6.20
C ASN A 178 -5.05 -21.27 -4.71
N LYS A 179 -6.03 -21.83 -4.02
CA LYS A 179 -6.01 -22.02 -2.57
C LYS A 179 -5.69 -23.45 -2.19
N ASP A 180 -5.04 -23.59 -1.05
CA ASP A 180 -4.66 -24.89 -0.47
C ASP A 180 -3.93 -25.81 -1.46
N THR A 181 -3.26 -25.24 -2.46
CA THR A 181 -2.62 -25.95 -3.58
C THR A 181 -3.54 -27.03 -4.15
N PHE A 182 -4.67 -26.62 -4.74
CA PHE A 182 -5.72 -27.49 -5.26
C PHE A 182 -6.42 -28.35 -4.20
N GLY A 183 -6.32 -27.94 -2.93
CA GLY A 183 -6.76 -28.72 -1.77
C GLY A 183 -5.80 -29.83 -1.35
N MET A 184 -4.55 -29.82 -1.81
CA MET A 184 -3.50 -30.79 -1.45
C MET A 184 -2.73 -30.38 -0.20
N VAL A 185 -2.51 -29.09 0.01
CA VAL A 185 -1.72 -28.55 1.12
C VAL A 185 -2.51 -27.44 1.80
N PRO A 186 -3.25 -27.75 2.87
CA PRO A 186 -4.01 -26.75 3.62
C PRO A 186 -3.13 -25.56 4.04
N GLY A 187 -3.63 -24.36 3.80
CA GLY A 187 -2.97 -23.10 4.14
C GLY A 187 -1.95 -22.61 3.12
N LEU A 188 -1.55 -23.41 2.12
CA LEU A 188 -0.61 -22.99 1.06
C LEU A 188 -1.36 -22.48 -0.17
N ASP A 189 -1.35 -21.17 -0.36
CA ASP A 189 -1.93 -20.49 -1.52
C ASP A 189 -0.85 -20.04 -2.51
N PHE A 190 -1.21 -19.99 -3.80
CA PHE A 190 -0.35 -19.43 -4.84
C PHE A 190 -1.13 -18.59 -5.84
N TYR A 191 -0.45 -17.56 -6.36
CA TYR A 191 -1.03 -16.52 -7.19
C TYR A 191 -0.12 -16.24 -8.38
N LEU A 192 -0.69 -16.17 -9.57
CA LEU A 192 -0.03 -15.77 -10.79
C LEU A 192 -0.77 -14.57 -11.36
N GLN A 193 -0.03 -13.53 -11.72
CA GLN A 193 -0.63 -12.30 -12.19
C GLN A 193 0.10 -11.77 -13.41
N TYR A 194 -0.68 -11.27 -14.36
CA TYR A 194 -0.20 -10.49 -15.48
C TYR A 194 -0.81 -9.09 -15.40
N GLN A 195 -0.02 -8.08 -15.75
CA GLN A 195 -0.47 -6.70 -15.88
C GLN A 195 -0.16 -6.21 -17.29
N ALA A 196 -1.21 -5.79 -18.00
CA ALA A 196 -1.04 -5.22 -19.33
C ALA A 196 -0.43 -3.82 -19.26
N LYS A 197 0.41 -3.48 -20.24
CA LYS A 197 1.04 -2.17 -20.38
C LYS A 197 0.09 -0.98 -20.20
N ASN A 198 0.53 0.02 -19.45
CA ASN A 198 -0.13 1.32 -19.31
C ASN A 198 0.89 2.46 -19.45
N ALA A 199 0.93 3.08 -20.64
CA ALA A 199 1.84 4.20 -20.95
C ALA A 199 1.12 5.56 -21.13
N GLY A 200 -0.18 5.54 -21.39
CA GLY A 200 -0.95 6.73 -21.80
C GLY A 200 -1.87 7.30 -20.72
N ASN A 201 -2.25 6.51 -19.71
CA ASN A 201 -3.37 6.87 -18.82
C ASN A 201 -2.93 7.46 -17.46
N ALA A 202 -1.65 7.79 -17.29
CA ALA A 202 -1.11 8.38 -16.06
C ALA A 202 -0.30 9.63 -16.38
N SER A 203 -0.48 10.70 -15.60
CA SER A 203 0.35 11.91 -15.64
C SER A 203 1.76 11.63 -15.11
N ASP A 204 1.84 10.85 -14.03
CA ASP A 204 3.08 10.60 -13.31
C ASP A 204 3.86 9.46 -13.97
N LEU A 205 5.13 9.71 -14.31
CA LEU A 205 5.97 8.75 -15.00
C LEU A 205 6.20 7.46 -14.19
N SER A 206 6.19 7.54 -12.85
CA SER A 206 6.36 6.39 -11.96
C SER A 206 5.14 5.46 -11.88
N LYS A 207 3.97 5.92 -12.34
CA LYS A 207 2.73 5.12 -12.42
C LYS A 207 2.52 4.48 -13.79
N LYS A 208 3.40 4.81 -14.76
CA LYS A 208 3.41 4.15 -16.06
C LYS A 208 4.20 2.84 -15.97
N HIS A 209 3.85 1.88 -16.79
CA HIS A 209 4.55 0.60 -16.86
C HIS A 209 4.32 -0.07 -18.21
N GLY A 210 5.27 -0.91 -18.60
CA GLY A 210 5.11 -1.89 -19.67
C GLY A 210 4.30 -3.09 -19.21
N ASP A 211 4.34 -4.14 -20.01
CA ASP A 211 3.78 -5.43 -19.63
C ASP A 211 4.58 -6.01 -18.46
N GLY A 212 3.90 -6.76 -17.59
CA GLY A 212 4.58 -7.36 -16.44
C GLY A 212 3.88 -8.60 -15.93
N PHE A 213 4.62 -9.39 -15.18
CA PHE A 213 4.11 -10.57 -14.49
C PHE A 213 4.53 -10.54 -13.02
N GLY A 214 3.76 -11.21 -12.19
CA GLY A 214 4.04 -11.39 -10.78
C GLY A 214 3.59 -12.74 -10.28
N ILE A 215 4.25 -13.19 -9.24
CA ILE A 215 3.94 -14.40 -8.50
C ILE A 215 3.94 -14.08 -7.00
N ALA A 216 3.03 -14.69 -6.26
CA ALA A 216 3.07 -14.70 -4.81
C ALA A 216 2.65 -16.08 -4.28
N SER A 217 3.14 -16.41 -3.10
CA SER A 217 2.67 -17.55 -2.33
C SER A 217 2.65 -17.21 -0.86
N THR A 218 1.64 -17.71 -0.17
CA THR A 218 1.45 -17.56 1.27
C THR A 218 1.16 -18.91 1.87
N TYR A 219 1.76 -19.18 3.04
CA TYR A 219 1.46 -20.35 3.85
C TYR A 219 1.00 -19.90 5.23
N GLU A 220 -0.21 -20.26 5.63
CA GLU A 220 -0.75 -19.96 6.96
C GLU A 220 -1.15 -21.24 7.68
N HIS A 221 -0.49 -21.52 8.81
CA HIS A 221 -0.76 -22.69 9.62
C HIS A 221 -1.78 -22.35 10.71
N GLU A 222 -3.04 -22.73 10.50
CA GLU A 222 -4.19 -22.38 11.35
C GLU A 222 -3.94 -22.66 12.84
N ASP A 223 -3.45 -23.85 13.20
CA ASP A 223 -3.29 -24.22 14.62
C ASP A 223 -2.19 -23.45 15.35
N THR A 224 -1.15 -23.01 14.64
CA THR A 224 -0.01 -22.32 15.26
C THR A 224 -0.13 -20.80 15.17
N GLY A 225 -1.00 -20.29 14.29
CA GLY A 225 -1.06 -18.88 13.96
C GLY A 225 0.12 -18.36 13.13
N LEU A 226 1.09 -19.22 12.80
CA LEU A 226 2.26 -18.82 12.00
C LEU A 226 1.88 -18.71 10.53
N GLY A 227 2.33 -17.61 9.91
CA GLY A 227 2.19 -17.40 8.48
C GLY A 227 3.50 -16.96 7.84
N PHE A 228 3.74 -17.36 6.61
CA PHE A 228 4.89 -16.97 5.80
C PHE A 228 4.42 -16.61 4.40
N GLY A 229 5.16 -15.75 3.71
CA GLY A 229 4.88 -15.48 2.30
C GLY A 229 6.06 -14.91 1.55
N ALA A 230 6.02 -15.06 0.24
CA ALA A 230 7.02 -14.54 -0.68
C ALA A 230 6.37 -14.05 -1.97
N THR A 231 6.96 -13.05 -2.60
CA THR A 231 6.51 -12.50 -3.87
C THR A 231 7.67 -12.07 -4.75
N TYR A 232 7.44 -12.14 -6.06
CA TYR A 232 8.29 -11.55 -7.09
C TYR A 232 7.40 -10.91 -8.15
N ALA A 233 7.74 -9.72 -8.61
CA ALA A 233 7.11 -9.11 -9.76
C ALA A 233 8.13 -8.38 -10.63
N LYS A 234 7.86 -8.37 -11.93
CA LYS A 234 8.69 -7.72 -12.95
C LYS A 234 7.81 -7.04 -13.98
N HIS A 235 8.21 -5.83 -14.35
CA HIS A 235 7.60 -5.03 -15.41
C HIS A 235 8.67 -4.60 -16.41
N ASP A 236 8.31 -4.56 -17.68
CA ASP A 236 9.03 -3.75 -18.66
C ASP A 236 8.82 -2.27 -18.29
N ARG A 237 9.86 -1.46 -18.44
CA ARG A 237 9.77 0.01 -18.34
C ARG A 237 9.42 0.57 -19.71
N ILE A 238 8.59 1.61 -19.76
CA ILE A 238 8.25 2.27 -21.03
C ILE A 238 9.42 3.14 -21.52
N LYS A 239 9.41 3.54 -22.80
CA LYS A 239 10.51 4.33 -23.40
C LYS A 239 10.80 5.62 -22.65
N GLU A 240 9.76 6.30 -22.19
CA GLU A 240 9.84 7.54 -21.43
C GLU A 240 10.49 7.34 -20.05
N GLN A 241 10.36 6.15 -19.46
CA GLN A 241 11.05 5.81 -18.21
C GLN A 241 12.52 5.49 -18.45
N GLN A 242 12.84 4.85 -19.58
CA GLN A 242 14.19 4.41 -19.93
C GLN A 242 15.16 5.56 -20.24
N THR A 243 14.69 6.80 -20.34
CA THR A 243 15.54 7.97 -20.61
C THR A 243 16.54 8.25 -19.48
N ASP A 244 16.32 7.68 -18.29
CA ASP A 244 17.23 7.77 -17.16
C ASP A 244 18.40 6.78 -17.22
N ASN A 245 18.42 5.86 -18.18
CA ASN A 245 19.46 4.84 -18.39
C ASN A 245 19.71 3.87 -17.22
N ILE A 246 18.73 3.66 -16.32
CA ILE A 246 18.89 2.74 -15.17
C ILE A 246 18.39 1.31 -15.46
N GLY A 247 17.94 1.06 -16.69
CA GLY A 247 17.60 -0.27 -17.21
C GLY A 247 16.20 -0.37 -17.82
N ASN A 248 15.92 -1.51 -18.44
CA ASN A 248 14.68 -1.76 -19.18
C ASN A 248 13.56 -2.36 -18.33
N ASN A 249 13.85 -2.82 -17.12
CA ASN A 249 12.92 -3.53 -16.25
C ASN A 249 12.82 -2.85 -14.89
N ALA A 250 11.65 -2.95 -14.28
CA ALA A 250 11.39 -2.65 -12.88
C ALA A 250 11.04 -3.96 -12.17
N GLU A 251 11.65 -4.22 -11.02
CA GLU A 251 11.56 -5.51 -10.33
C GLU A 251 11.34 -5.31 -8.84
N VAL A 252 10.65 -6.25 -8.22
CA VAL A 252 10.52 -6.34 -6.76
C VAL A 252 10.48 -7.79 -6.35
N TRP A 253 11.13 -8.09 -5.24
CA TRP A 253 10.91 -9.33 -4.51
C TRP A 253 10.83 -9.04 -3.02
N GLY A 254 10.05 -9.83 -2.30
CA GLY A 254 9.89 -9.65 -0.88
C GLY A 254 9.38 -10.88 -0.19
N VAL A 255 9.58 -10.88 1.12
CA VAL A 255 9.18 -11.97 2.03
C VAL A 255 8.54 -11.37 3.27
N ALA A 256 7.64 -12.12 3.90
CA ALA A 256 7.05 -11.77 5.17
C ALA A 256 6.83 -12.99 6.06
N ALA A 257 6.79 -12.74 7.36
CA ALA A 257 6.37 -13.70 8.36
C ALA A 257 5.42 -13.02 9.35
N LYS A 258 4.43 -13.77 9.83
CA LYS A 258 3.48 -13.31 10.85
C LYS A 258 3.20 -14.38 11.89
N TYR A 259 2.73 -13.93 13.04
CA TYR A 259 2.06 -14.71 14.06
C TYR A 259 0.73 -14.03 14.39
N ASP A 260 -0.36 -14.75 14.17
CA ASP A 260 -1.73 -14.35 14.47
C ASP A 260 -2.33 -15.43 15.39
N GLY A 261 -2.30 -15.17 16.70
CA GLY A 261 -2.63 -16.18 17.70
C GLY A 261 -3.50 -15.64 18.83
N LYS A 262 -4.30 -16.52 19.43
CA LYS A 262 -5.14 -16.20 20.60
C LYS A 262 -4.37 -16.41 21.91
N VAL A 263 -4.65 -15.58 22.91
CA VAL A 263 -4.17 -15.71 24.28
C VAL A 263 -5.37 -15.58 25.22
N GLY A 264 -6.00 -16.71 25.56
CA GLY A 264 -7.31 -16.67 26.23
C GLY A 264 -8.38 -16.05 25.32
N SER A 265 -9.05 -15.00 25.79
CA SER A 265 -9.96 -14.17 24.98
C SER A 265 -9.24 -13.13 24.14
N ASP A 266 -7.98 -12.83 24.46
CA ASP A 266 -7.17 -11.80 23.80
C ASP A 266 -6.51 -12.35 22.52
N LYS A 267 -5.85 -11.46 21.79
CA LYS A 267 -5.19 -11.79 20.53
C LYS A 267 -3.84 -11.07 20.39
N ILE A 268 -2.82 -11.80 19.94
CA ILE A 268 -1.54 -11.25 19.50
C ILE A 268 -1.52 -11.25 17.98
N TYR A 269 -1.04 -10.15 17.40
CA TYR A 269 -0.63 -10.09 16.00
C TYR A 269 0.77 -9.50 15.92
N ALA A 270 1.72 -10.25 15.36
CA ALA A 270 3.07 -9.77 15.12
C ALA A 270 3.46 -10.12 13.69
N ALA A 271 4.07 -9.19 12.96
CA ALA A 271 4.52 -9.45 11.61
C ALA A 271 5.78 -8.65 11.27
N VAL A 272 6.57 -9.20 10.36
CA VAL A 272 7.73 -8.55 9.75
C VAL A 272 7.73 -8.83 8.26
N SER A 273 8.05 -7.82 7.46
CA SER A 273 8.19 -7.95 6.02
C SER A 273 9.44 -7.22 5.54
N TRP A 274 10.05 -7.74 4.47
CA TRP A 274 11.23 -7.16 3.86
C TRP A 274 11.14 -7.30 2.34
N ALA A 275 11.58 -6.27 1.62
CA ALA A 275 11.65 -6.32 0.16
C ALA A 275 12.88 -5.59 -0.39
N GLU A 276 13.26 -5.99 -1.60
CA GLU A 276 14.16 -5.23 -2.46
C GLU A 276 13.45 -4.91 -3.77
N THR A 277 13.63 -3.67 -4.23
CA THR A 277 13.13 -3.24 -5.55
C THR A 277 14.28 -2.73 -6.40
N ASN A 278 14.16 -2.86 -7.71
CA ASN A 278 15.02 -2.20 -8.68
C ASN A 278 14.15 -1.35 -9.63
N ASN A 279 14.53 -0.09 -9.84
CA ASN A 279 13.90 0.83 -10.79
C ASN A 279 12.36 0.98 -10.64
N LEU A 280 11.83 0.93 -9.41
CA LEU A 280 10.38 0.84 -9.18
C LEU A 280 9.86 1.90 -8.19
N VAL A 281 10.48 2.00 -7.02
CA VAL A 281 10.01 2.91 -5.96
C VAL A 281 10.34 4.35 -6.33
N SER A 282 9.35 5.23 -6.26
CA SER A 282 9.53 6.65 -6.58
C SER A 282 10.59 7.31 -5.69
N ALA A 283 11.47 8.10 -6.31
CA ALA A 283 12.47 8.92 -5.65
C ALA A 283 12.64 10.23 -6.43
N LYS A 284 13.01 11.32 -5.74
CA LYS A 284 13.28 12.57 -6.44
C LYS A 284 14.73 12.58 -6.91
N ASN A 285 14.94 12.95 -8.18
CA ASN A 285 16.27 13.29 -8.67
C ASN A 285 16.66 14.66 -8.12
N ILE A 286 17.91 14.79 -7.74
CA ILE A 286 18.47 16.05 -7.27
C ILE A 286 19.49 16.48 -8.32
N TYR A 287 19.23 17.60 -8.99
CA TYR A 287 20.14 18.24 -9.94
C TYR A 287 20.60 19.59 -9.38
N GLU A 288 21.89 19.88 -9.52
CA GLU A 288 22.43 21.20 -9.21
C GLU A 288 21.87 22.27 -10.17
N ALA A 289 21.55 23.46 -9.65
CA ALA A 289 20.90 24.56 -10.38
C ALA A 289 21.70 25.15 -11.57
N ASN A 290 22.94 24.72 -11.79
CA ASN A 290 23.78 25.15 -12.94
C ASN A 290 23.47 24.42 -14.26
N CYS A 291 22.39 23.66 -14.27
CA CYS A 291 21.78 23.10 -15.46
C CYS A 291 21.46 24.12 -16.58
N GLY A 292 21.33 25.41 -16.26
CA GLY A 292 21.12 26.49 -17.23
C GLY A 292 22.39 26.92 -18.01
N ALA A 293 23.59 26.48 -17.61
CA ALA A 293 24.84 26.85 -18.28
C ALA A 293 25.25 25.88 -19.41
N ILE A 294 24.57 24.75 -19.56
CA ILE A 294 24.72 23.85 -20.70
C ILE A 294 23.55 24.11 -21.65
N ILE A 295 23.79 24.95 -22.65
CA ILE A 295 22.83 25.28 -23.70
C ILE A 295 22.30 23.97 -24.34
N GLY A 296 21.01 23.68 -24.13
CA GLY A 296 20.28 22.63 -24.86
C GLY A 296 19.64 21.51 -24.04
N THR A 297 19.84 21.44 -22.72
CA THR A 297 19.20 20.38 -21.89
C THR A 297 18.18 20.99 -20.92
N ALA A 298 16.90 20.68 -21.11
CA ALA A 298 15.86 21.08 -20.18
C ALA A 298 16.05 20.32 -18.85
N CYS A 299 16.53 21.01 -17.81
CA CYS A 299 16.58 20.44 -16.48
C CYS A 299 15.22 20.57 -15.80
N SER A 300 14.36 19.62 -16.13
CA SER A 300 13.18 19.33 -15.34
C SER A 300 13.55 18.18 -14.39
N ALA A 301 13.31 18.36 -13.09
CA ALA A 301 13.28 17.26 -12.15
C ALA A 301 12.10 16.35 -12.53
N THR A 302 12.30 15.44 -13.47
CA THR A 302 11.29 14.43 -13.79
C THR A 302 11.19 13.50 -12.58
N SER A 303 9.96 13.26 -12.10
CA SER A 303 9.68 12.20 -11.13
C SER A 303 10.35 10.92 -11.61
N ASN A 304 11.29 10.40 -10.83
CA ASN A 304 12.00 9.20 -11.20
C ASN A 304 11.81 8.12 -10.14
N VAL A 305 12.41 6.98 -10.38
CA VAL A 305 12.45 5.85 -9.47
C VAL A 305 13.87 5.69 -8.93
N ALA A 306 14.00 5.17 -7.72
CA ALA A 306 15.29 4.76 -7.20
C ALA A 306 15.78 3.52 -7.97
N ASP A 307 17.04 3.52 -8.37
CA ASP A 307 17.72 2.37 -8.99
C ASP A 307 17.54 1.11 -8.15
N LYS A 308 17.71 1.24 -6.83
CA LYS A 308 17.49 0.16 -5.88
C LYS A 308 16.92 0.67 -4.57
N THR A 309 15.97 -0.08 -3.99
CA THR A 309 15.54 0.13 -2.60
C THR A 309 15.63 -1.15 -1.79
N SER A 310 15.83 -1.00 -0.48
CA SER A 310 15.62 -2.07 0.50
C SER A 310 14.67 -1.58 1.58
N GLY A 311 13.60 -2.32 1.80
CA GLY A 311 12.51 -1.99 2.68
C GLY A 311 12.34 -3.02 3.80
N ILE A 312 11.96 -2.55 4.98
CA ILE A 312 11.54 -3.39 6.11
C ILE A 312 10.35 -2.75 6.82
N GLU A 313 9.38 -3.58 7.18
CA GLU A 313 8.28 -3.22 8.08
C GLU A 313 8.19 -4.24 9.20
N ALA A 314 7.79 -3.78 10.38
CA ALA A 314 7.42 -4.65 11.47
C ALA A 314 6.23 -4.06 12.22
N ILE A 315 5.35 -4.92 12.72
CA ILE A 315 4.22 -4.53 13.54
C ILE A 315 4.05 -5.53 14.69
N PHE A 316 3.70 -5.02 15.86
CA PHE A 316 3.21 -5.81 16.97
C PHE A 316 1.94 -5.18 17.53
N LYS A 317 0.92 -6.00 17.76
CA LYS A 317 -0.37 -5.63 18.32
C LYS A 317 -0.74 -6.63 19.40
N TYR A 318 -1.32 -6.12 20.48
CA TYR A 318 -2.03 -6.93 21.45
C TYR A 318 -3.46 -6.43 21.53
N THR A 319 -4.46 -7.29 21.34
CA THR A 319 -5.88 -6.94 21.41
C THR A 319 -6.49 -7.53 22.66
N PHE A 320 -6.83 -6.68 23.61
CA PHE A 320 -7.63 -7.03 24.78
C PHE A 320 -9.09 -7.18 24.39
N ASP A 321 -9.70 -8.32 24.72
CA ASP A 321 -11.15 -8.49 24.65
C ASP A 321 -11.79 -7.88 25.89
N LEU A 322 -12.69 -6.92 25.68
CA LEU A 322 -13.40 -6.21 26.75
C LEU A 322 -14.83 -6.72 26.92
N GLY A 323 -15.22 -7.77 26.19
CA GLY A 323 -16.59 -8.27 26.11
C GLY A 323 -17.48 -7.42 25.20
N ASN A 324 -18.69 -7.92 24.91
CA ASN A 324 -19.71 -7.22 24.11
C ASN A 324 -19.25 -6.76 22.71
N ASN A 325 -18.31 -7.47 22.09
CA ASN A 325 -17.64 -7.12 20.84
C ASN A 325 -16.75 -5.87 20.90
N SER A 326 -16.44 -5.38 22.10
CA SER A 326 -15.51 -4.29 22.33
C SER A 326 -14.09 -4.81 22.49
N SER A 327 -13.10 -4.02 22.04
CA SER A 327 -11.70 -4.38 22.23
C SER A 327 -10.79 -3.16 22.27
N PHE A 328 -9.71 -3.24 23.02
CA PHE A 328 -8.64 -2.25 23.05
C PHE A 328 -7.36 -2.87 22.49
N THR A 329 -6.72 -2.19 21.54
CA THR A 329 -5.58 -2.74 20.78
C THR A 329 -4.42 -1.76 20.78
N PRO A 330 -3.52 -1.78 21.77
CA PRO A 330 -2.21 -1.14 21.63
C PRO A 330 -1.40 -1.78 20.51
N GLN A 331 -0.60 -0.95 19.83
CA GLN A 331 0.27 -1.38 18.74
C GLN A 331 1.53 -0.52 18.64
N ILE A 332 2.59 -1.17 18.15
CA ILE A 332 3.85 -0.54 17.74
C ILE A 332 4.16 -0.96 16.30
N VAL A 333 4.63 -0.01 15.49
CA VAL A 333 4.98 -0.24 14.09
C VAL A 333 6.36 0.36 13.82
N TYR A 334 7.18 -0.33 13.01
CA TYR A 334 8.43 0.18 12.45
C TYR A 334 8.37 0.12 10.93
N ASN A 335 8.75 1.19 10.25
CA ASN A 335 8.81 1.24 8.79
C ASN A 335 10.13 1.88 8.36
N GLN A 336 10.82 1.27 7.40
CA GLN A 336 12.03 1.84 6.84
C GLN A 336 12.18 1.46 5.37
N THR A 337 12.32 2.45 4.50
CA THR A 337 12.72 2.26 3.10
C THR A 337 14.02 3.01 2.84
N ARG A 338 15.07 2.30 2.43
CA ARG A 338 16.36 2.90 2.06
C ARG A 338 16.58 2.84 0.56
N GLY A 339 16.77 4.00 -0.05
CA GLY A 339 17.22 4.14 -1.44
C GLY A 339 18.74 3.95 -1.55
N LYS A 340 19.16 3.28 -2.60
CA LYS A 340 20.56 3.06 -2.99
C LYS A 340 20.72 3.43 -4.45
N ASN A 341 21.88 3.95 -4.81
CA ASN A 341 22.17 4.47 -6.15
C ASN A 341 21.13 5.50 -6.60
N LEU A 342 20.75 6.40 -5.70
CA LEU A 342 19.83 7.49 -6.03
C LEU A 342 20.47 8.38 -7.10
N ASN A 343 19.68 8.74 -8.11
CA ASN A 343 20.17 9.59 -9.19
C ASN A 343 20.28 11.04 -8.71
N VAL A 344 21.45 11.34 -8.15
CA VAL A 344 21.86 12.65 -7.67
C VAL A 344 23.02 13.15 -8.53
N VAL A 345 22.87 14.37 -9.04
CA VAL A 345 23.89 15.11 -9.77
C VAL A 345 24.24 16.34 -8.94
N ARG A 346 25.24 16.18 -8.08
CA ARG A 346 25.91 17.26 -7.35
C ARG A 346 27.38 17.24 -7.73
N VAL A 347 27.93 18.38 -8.14
CA VAL A 347 29.34 18.49 -8.52
C VAL A 347 30.05 19.41 -7.53
N VAL A 348 30.88 18.83 -6.67
CA VAL A 348 31.73 19.60 -5.74
C VAL A 348 33.14 19.65 -6.34
N ASN A 349 33.63 20.85 -6.65
CA ASN A 349 34.95 21.07 -7.26
C ASN A 349 35.20 20.27 -8.56
N GLY A 350 34.16 20.11 -9.40
CA GLY A 350 34.26 19.33 -10.64
C GLY A 350 34.16 17.81 -10.48
N VAL A 351 33.95 17.30 -9.25
CA VAL A 351 33.80 15.88 -8.94
C VAL A 351 32.37 15.59 -8.49
N ARG A 352 31.77 14.50 -9.00
CA ARG A 352 30.45 14.04 -8.56
C ARG A 352 30.49 13.65 -7.07
N ASP A 353 29.59 14.21 -6.29
CA ASP A 353 29.43 13.88 -4.88
C ASP A 353 28.48 12.67 -4.71
N ASP A 354 29.09 11.48 -4.57
CA ASP A 354 28.35 10.23 -4.42
C ASP A 354 27.76 10.01 -3.02
N THR A 355 28.02 10.89 -2.04
CA THR A 355 27.49 10.74 -0.66
C THR A 355 25.97 10.75 -0.62
N MET A 356 25.33 11.40 -1.59
CA MET A 356 23.88 11.52 -1.72
C MET A 356 23.20 10.32 -2.40
N THR A 357 23.96 9.33 -2.86
CA THR A 357 23.42 8.17 -3.59
C THR A 357 22.74 7.15 -2.67
N LYS A 358 22.77 7.35 -1.34
CA LYS A 358 22.11 6.49 -0.36
C LYS A 358 21.40 7.32 0.69
N ALA A 359 20.09 7.19 0.80
CA ALA A 359 19.28 7.90 1.80
C ALA A 359 18.11 7.04 2.28
N TYR A 360 17.61 7.33 3.48
CA TYR A 360 16.31 6.81 3.91
C TYR A 360 15.22 7.64 3.24
N LEU A 361 14.39 6.99 2.42
CA LEU A 361 13.20 7.62 1.82
C LEU A 361 12.05 7.69 2.84
N THR A 362 12.09 6.79 3.82
CA THR A 362 11.16 6.73 4.95
C THR A 362 11.85 5.99 6.08
N LYS A 363 11.71 6.47 7.31
CA LYS A 363 12.15 5.76 8.52
C LYS A 363 11.36 6.28 9.71
N PHE A 364 10.55 5.46 10.36
CA PHE A 364 9.77 5.90 11.53
C PHE A 364 9.37 4.74 12.44
N VAL A 365 9.03 5.11 13.67
CA VAL A 365 8.31 4.26 14.63
C VAL A 365 6.94 4.89 14.86
N THR A 366 5.90 4.07 15.00
CA THR A 366 4.57 4.53 15.40
C THR A 366 4.10 3.77 16.62
N LEU A 367 3.57 4.51 17.60
CA LEU A 367 2.97 3.98 18.81
C LEU A 367 1.54 4.46 18.91
N GLY A 368 0.64 3.63 19.40
CA GLY A 368 -0.69 4.08 19.77
C GLY A 368 -1.65 2.93 19.97
N ALA A 369 -2.94 3.22 19.90
CA ALA A 369 -3.96 2.22 20.13
C ALA A 369 -5.23 2.46 19.33
N GLY A 370 -5.93 1.36 19.04
CA GLY A 370 -7.31 1.37 18.57
C GLY A 370 -8.27 0.96 19.69
N TYR A 371 -9.46 1.53 19.70
CA TYR A 371 -10.60 1.07 20.48
C TYR A 371 -11.75 0.76 19.54
N ARG A 372 -12.23 -0.47 19.60
CA ARG A 372 -13.43 -0.91 18.88
C ARG A 372 -14.58 -0.94 19.88
N PHE A 373 -15.63 -0.16 19.64
CA PHE A 373 -16.82 -0.15 20.51
C PHE A 373 -17.76 -1.31 20.19
N ASN A 374 -17.82 -1.69 18.91
CA ASN A 374 -18.50 -2.87 18.40
C ASN A 374 -18.01 -3.11 16.97
N LYS A 375 -18.60 -4.08 16.25
CA LYS A 375 -18.21 -4.35 14.86
C LYS A 375 -18.28 -3.09 13.97
N ASN A 376 -19.26 -2.21 14.15
CA ASN A 376 -19.59 -1.08 13.28
C ASN A 376 -18.86 0.22 13.58
N ILE A 377 -18.29 0.41 14.77
CA ILE A 377 -17.66 1.68 15.13
C ILE A 377 -16.35 1.48 15.90
N ASP A 378 -15.30 2.11 15.41
CA ASP A 378 -13.94 2.08 15.95
C ASP A 378 -13.28 3.46 15.93
N THR A 379 -12.34 3.67 16.84
CA THR A 379 -11.48 4.85 16.89
C THR A 379 -10.03 4.46 17.13
N SER A 380 -9.10 5.33 16.76
CA SER A 380 -7.69 5.16 17.07
C SER A 380 -6.98 6.48 17.27
N LEU A 381 -5.91 6.43 18.06
CA LEU A 381 -4.94 7.50 18.25
C LEU A 381 -3.55 6.92 18.04
N GLY A 382 -2.78 7.50 17.13
CA GLY A 382 -1.41 7.09 16.82
C GLY A 382 -0.45 8.26 16.83
N TYR A 383 0.79 8.01 17.23
CA TYR A 383 1.90 8.96 17.17
C TYR A 383 3.05 8.36 16.37
N LYS A 384 3.34 8.96 15.22
CA LYS A 384 4.50 8.67 14.37
C LYS A 384 5.66 9.55 14.82
N ILE A 385 6.73 8.90 15.22
CA ILE A 385 8.05 9.48 15.48
C ILE A 385 8.88 9.25 14.24
N ASN A 386 9.13 10.32 13.49
CA ASN A 386 9.92 10.27 12.28
C ASN A 386 11.41 10.27 12.63
N LEU A 387 12.14 9.35 12.00
CA LEU A 387 13.55 9.06 12.27
C LEU A 387 14.41 9.30 11.02
N VAL A 388 13.83 9.90 9.98
CA VAL A 388 14.59 10.40 8.83
C VAL A 388 15.46 11.58 9.32
N ASP A 389 16.73 11.55 8.95
CA ASP A 389 17.68 12.60 9.31
C ASP A 389 17.37 13.88 8.53
N GLU A 390 16.85 14.89 9.24
CA GLU A 390 16.47 16.20 8.70
C GLU A 390 17.66 17.06 8.27
N GLU A 391 18.86 16.76 8.77
CA GLU A 391 20.10 17.45 8.39
C GLU A 391 20.76 16.82 7.15
N ALA A 392 20.33 15.62 6.77
CA ALA A 392 20.90 14.94 5.61
C ALA A 392 20.58 15.70 4.31
N VAL A 393 21.62 15.93 3.50
CA VAL A 393 21.52 16.73 2.26
C VAL A 393 20.45 16.20 1.31
N TYR A 394 20.33 14.87 1.14
CA TYR A 394 19.29 14.29 0.30
C TYR A 394 17.89 14.55 0.86
N THR A 395 17.70 14.40 2.17
CA THR A 395 16.41 14.65 2.85
C THR A 395 15.91 16.06 2.55
N GLN A 396 16.79 17.04 2.73
CA GLN A 396 16.52 18.45 2.49
C GLN A 396 16.22 18.74 1.03
N GLN A 397 17.09 18.32 0.11
CA GLN A 397 16.96 18.63 -1.31
C GLN A 397 15.82 17.87 -2.00
N ALA A 398 15.51 16.65 -1.55
CA ALA A 398 14.33 15.91 -2.02
C ALA A 398 13.04 16.37 -1.33
N GLY A 399 13.11 17.22 -0.30
CA GLY A 399 11.96 17.64 0.50
C GLY A 399 11.20 16.43 1.04
N LEU A 400 11.91 15.51 1.72
CA LEU A 400 11.26 14.38 2.36
C LEU A 400 10.52 14.85 3.61
N ASP A 401 9.41 14.19 3.91
CA ASP A 401 8.66 14.37 5.16
C ASP A 401 9.50 13.92 6.35
N VAL A 402 9.88 14.86 7.21
CA VAL A 402 10.64 14.63 8.46
C VAL A 402 9.79 14.86 9.71
N ASP A 403 8.53 15.24 9.52
CA ASP A 403 7.66 15.63 10.62
C ASP A 403 7.16 14.41 11.40
N ASP A 404 7.10 14.60 12.72
CA ASP A 404 6.34 13.75 13.62
C ASP A 404 4.84 14.02 13.43
N ARG A 405 4.00 13.01 13.64
CA ARG A 405 2.56 13.12 13.37
C ARG A 405 1.71 12.46 14.42
N ILE A 406 0.64 13.12 14.85
CA ILE A 406 -0.42 12.51 15.68
C ILE A 406 -1.65 12.34 14.81
N GLU A 407 -2.12 11.11 14.62
CA GLU A 407 -3.34 10.80 13.88
C GLU A 407 -4.46 10.41 14.84
N MET A 408 -5.61 11.05 14.67
CA MET A 408 -6.87 10.69 15.31
C MET A 408 -7.86 10.22 14.25
N ARG A 409 -8.53 9.12 14.53
CA ARG A 409 -9.51 8.53 13.60
C ARG A 409 -10.75 8.06 14.34
N LEU A 410 -11.93 8.30 13.76
CA LEU A 410 -13.19 7.68 14.13
C LEU A 410 -13.84 7.14 12.86
N THR A 411 -14.29 5.90 12.87
CA THR A 411 -14.88 5.25 11.69
C THR A 411 -16.18 4.56 12.04
N TYR A 412 -17.17 4.76 11.18
CA TYR A 412 -18.37 3.91 11.11
C TYR A 412 -18.30 3.03 9.86
N SER A 413 -18.58 1.74 9.98
CA SER A 413 -18.56 0.76 8.88
C SER A 413 -19.81 -0.13 8.88
N PHE A 414 -20.19 -0.61 7.69
CA PHE A 414 -21.30 -1.54 7.45
C PHE A 414 -21.08 -2.41 6.20
#